data_AF-A0A4Q3UG88-F1
#
_entry.id   AF-A0A4Q3UG88-F1
#
_cell.length_a   1.000
_cell.length_b   1.000
_cell.length_c   1.000
_cell.angle_alpha   90.00
_cell.angle_beta   90.00
_cell.angle_gamma   90.00
#
_symmetry.space_group_name_H-M   'P 1'
#
loop_
_entity.id
_entity.type
_entity.pdbx_description
1 polymer ?
#
loop_
_entity_poly.entity_id
_entity_poly.type
_entity_poly.pdbx_seq_one_letter_code
_entity_poly.pdbx_strand_id
1 'polypeptide(L)'
;MSMLVLTVNSGSSSLKLAVVEAQGGKRLRELNLALTSASPSEAAEAASRALADFIAGLDASQRPQVVAHRIVHGGERFRTPVFINDEVRSRLGNLGALAPLHTPQALTLVDRVRELLPDTAQVAVFDTAFHATLPLRARRYALPSKLCEEAGIRRFGFHGLSHHHVADAVARFIRRPARSLKIISCHLGNGASITAIEHGASTETSMGMTPLEGLVMGTRAGDLDPGALLTLLRSGRFSIKELESFLNTGAGLKGMTGTTE
;
A
#
# COMPACT_ATOMS: atom_id res chain seq x y z
N MET A 1 -6.44 -9.41 -29.20
CA MET A 1 -5.61 -9.88 -28.07
C MET A 1 -5.88 -8.97 -26.89
N SER A 2 -6.09 -9.52 -25.69
CA SER A 2 -6.21 -8.69 -24.48
C SER A 2 -4.90 -7.95 -24.26
N MET A 3 -5.00 -6.71 -23.79
CA MET A 3 -3.86 -5.96 -23.29
C MET A 3 -3.25 -6.70 -22.08
N LEU A 4 -1.93 -6.77 -22.02
CA LEU A 4 -1.17 -7.34 -20.93
C LEU A 4 -0.58 -6.24 -20.05
N VAL A 5 -0.67 -6.44 -18.75
CA VAL A 5 -0.18 -5.52 -17.73
C VAL A 5 0.84 -6.25 -16.87
N LEU A 6 2.04 -5.68 -16.71
CA LEU A 6 2.97 -6.11 -15.68
C LEU A 6 2.61 -5.39 -14.38
N THR A 7 2.18 -6.11 -13.35
CA THR A 7 1.96 -5.55 -12.03
C THR A 7 3.22 -5.67 -11.19
N VAL A 8 3.68 -4.56 -10.60
CA VAL A 8 4.85 -4.50 -9.71
C VAL A 8 4.39 -4.07 -8.32
N ASN A 9 4.50 -4.98 -7.35
CA ASN A 9 4.11 -4.73 -5.97
C ASN A 9 5.27 -5.01 -5.02
N SER A 10 5.87 -3.94 -4.52
CA SER A 10 6.89 -4.01 -3.48
C SER A 10 6.25 -3.74 -2.11
N GLY A 11 6.23 -4.77 -1.27
CA GLY A 11 5.98 -4.64 0.16
C GLY A 11 7.30 -4.46 0.93
N SER A 12 7.22 -4.21 2.23
CA SER A 12 8.40 -4.05 3.10
C SER A 12 9.27 -5.32 3.20
N SER A 13 8.68 -6.49 2.95
CA SER A 13 9.34 -7.80 3.09
C SER A 13 9.11 -8.73 1.91
N SER A 14 8.52 -8.24 0.81
CA SER A 14 8.29 -9.07 -0.37
C SER A 14 8.19 -8.25 -1.65
N LEU A 15 8.56 -8.86 -2.76
CA LEU A 15 8.28 -8.40 -4.11
C LEU A 15 7.30 -9.37 -4.77
N LYS A 16 6.20 -8.84 -5.31
CA LYS A 16 5.23 -9.60 -6.09
C LYS A 16 5.15 -9.01 -7.50
N LEU A 17 5.42 -9.84 -8.49
CA LEU A 17 5.34 -9.50 -9.91
C LEU A 17 4.33 -10.41 -10.59
N ALA A 18 3.58 -9.88 -11.55
CA ALA A 18 2.75 -10.70 -12.42
C ALA A 18 2.53 -10.05 -13.78
N VAL A 19 2.51 -10.86 -14.84
CA VAL A 19 1.93 -10.45 -16.13
C VAL A 19 0.49 -10.93 -16.14
N VAL A 20 -0.43 -9.99 -16.32
CA VAL A 20 -1.87 -10.26 -16.27
C VAL A 20 -2.58 -9.75 -17.51
N GLU A 21 -3.58 -10.49 -17.98
CA GLU A 21 -4.53 -9.99 -18.97
C GLU A 21 -5.43 -8.93 -18.30
N ALA A 22 -5.42 -7.70 -18.83
CA ALA A 22 -6.24 -6.61 -18.30
C ALA A 22 -7.73 -6.95 -18.31
N GLN A 23 -8.17 -7.71 -19.32
CA GLN A 23 -9.51 -8.26 -19.42
C GLN A 23 -9.51 -9.66 -18.80
N GLY A 24 -10.43 -9.92 -17.87
CA GLY A 24 -10.58 -11.23 -17.24
C GLY A 24 -9.58 -11.54 -16.11
N GLY A 25 -8.42 -10.89 -16.06
CA GLY A 25 -7.48 -10.98 -14.93
C GLY A 25 -6.65 -12.27 -14.89
N LYS A 26 -6.56 -13.01 -16.00
CA LYS A 26 -5.75 -14.23 -16.10
C LYS A 26 -4.28 -13.88 -15.91
N ARG A 27 -3.60 -14.59 -15.01
CA ARG A 27 -2.15 -14.46 -14.81
C ARG A 27 -1.42 -15.36 -15.79
N LEU A 28 -0.50 -14.79 -16.57
CA LEU A 28 0.34 -15.52 -17.52
C LEU A 28 1.67 -15.93 -16.91
N ARG A 29 2.17 -15.13 -15.96
CA ARG A 29 3.40 -15.38 -15.21
C ARG A 29 3.33 -14.65 -13.88
N GLU A 30 3.89 -15.22 -12.83
CA GLU A 30 3.99 -14.56 -11.54
C GLU A 30 5.28 -14.91 -10.80
N LEU A 31 5.69 -14.03 -9.89
CA LEU A 31 6.77 -14.22 -8.94
C LEU A 31 6.31 -13.66 -7.60
N ASN A 32 6.47 -14.46 -6.54
CA ASN A 32 6.33 -14.01 -5.16
C ASN A 32 7.65 -14.28 -4.45
N LEU A 33 8.43 -13.22 -4.24
CA LEU A 33 9.74 -13.28 -3.61
C LEU A 33 9.68 -12.67 -2.22
N ALA A 34 10.10 -13.43 -1.21
CA ALA A 34 10.37 -12.88 0.12
C ALA A 34 11.68 -12.08 0.07
N LEU A 35 11.67 -10.85 0.58
CA LEU A 35 12.84 -9.99 0.69
C LEU A 35 13.32 -10.02 2.15
N THR A 36 13.98 -11.12 2.52
CA THR A 36 14.64 -11.26 3.82
C THR A 36 16.07 -10.74 3.68
N SER A 37 16.32 -9.47 4.00
CA SER A 37 17.67 -8.89 3.98
C SER A 37 17.99 -8.20 5.31
N ALA A 38 19.28 -7.99 5.55
CA ALA A 38 19.76 -7.34 6.77
C ALA A 38 19.54 -5.82 6.72
N SER A 39 19.44 -5.23 5.52
CA SER A 39 19.18 -3.81 5.33
C SER A 39 18.14 -3.48 4.24
N PRO A 40 17.51 -2.29 4.28
CA PRO A 40 16.61 -1.81 3.22
C PRO A 40 17.29 -1.68 1.84
N SER A 41 18.58 -1.35 1.80
CA SER A 41 19.34 -1.22 0.55
C SER A 41 19.48 -2.57 -0.15
N GLU A 42 19.85 -3.60 0.60
CA GLU A 42 19.94 -4.97 0.09
C GLU A 42 18.59 -5.49 -0.41
N ALA A 43 17.49 -5.20 0.30
CA ALA A 43 16.15 -5.55 -0.15
C ALA A 43 15.80 -4.87 -1.48
N ALA A 44 16.15 -3.58 -1.63
CA ALA A 44 15.90 -2.84 -2.84
C ALA A 44 16.71 -3.39 -4.03
N GLU A 45 17.98 -3.72 -3.83
CA GLU A 45 18.79 -4.35 -4.87
C GLU A 45 18.30 -5.74 -5.25
N ALA A 46 17.95 -6.58 -4.27
CA ALA A 46 17.41 -7.91 -4.53
C ALA A 46 16.10 -7.82 -5.32
N ALA A 47 15.22 -6.87 -4.96
CA ALA A 47 14.00 -6.60 -5.71
C ALA A 47 14.28 -6.12 -7.14
N SER A 48 15.26 -5.23 -7.32
CA SER A 48 15.67 -4.71 -8.63
C SER A 48 16.24 -5.82 -9.54
N ARG A 49 17.08 -6.70 -8.99
CA ARG A 49 17.60 -7.88 -9.71
C ARG A 49 16.48 -8.83 -10.10
N ALA A 50 15.62 -9.20 -9.15
CA ALA A 50 14.49 -10.09 -9.40
C ALA A 50 13.52 -9.53 -10.46
N LEU A 51 13.27 -8.22 -10.47
CA LEU A 51 12.50 -7.56 -11.50
C LEU A 51 13.18 -7.65 -12.88
N ALA A 52 14.48 -7.42 -12.95
CA ALA A 52 15.24 -7.52 -14.18
C ALA A 52 15.21 -8.95 -14.76
N ASP A 53 15.45 -9.96 -13.91
CA ASP A 53 15.40 -11.37 -14.30
C ASP A 53 13.99 -11.78 -14.75
N PHE A 54 12.96 -11.28 -14.05
CA PHE A 54 11.57 -11.54 -14.42
C PHE A 54 11.24 -10.99 -15.80
N ILE A 55 11.64 -9.74 -16.10
CA ILE A 55 11.42 -9.08 -17.39
C ILE A 55 12.22 -9.77 -18.50
N ALA A 56 13.50 -10.07 -18.25
CA ALA A 56 14.37 -10.75 -19.22
C ALA A 56 13.84 -12.14 -19.60
N GLY A 57 13.21 -12.83 -18.64
CA GLY A 57 12.62 -14.15 -18.86
C GLY A 57 11.29 -14.16 -19.61
N LEU A 58 10.66 -13.01 -19.88
CA LEU A 58 9.39 -12.95 -20.61
C LEU A 58 9.57 -13.40 -22.06
N ASP A 59 8.60 -14.15 -22.60
CA ASP A 59 8.53 -14.43 -24.04
C ASP A 59 7.75 -13.34 -24.80
N ALA A 60 7.64 -13.47 -26.13
CA ALA A 60 6.92 -12.52 -26.98
C ALA A 60 5.41 -12.45 -26.67
N SER A 61 4.80 -13.55 -26.24
CA SER A 61 3.39 -13.63 -25.87
C SER A 61 3.08 -13.04 -24.50
N GLN A 62 4.13 -12.78 -23.70
CA GLN A 62 4.05 -12.23 -22.34
C GLN A 62 4.51 -10.77 -22.25
N ARG A 63 4.85 -10.12 -23.37
CA ARG A 63 5.30 -8.72 -23.39
C ARG A 63 4.18 -7.78 -22.93
N PRO A 64 4.35 -7.05 -21.80
CA PRO A 64 3.32 -6.14 -21.30
C PRO A 64 3.26 -4.86 -22.16
N GLN A 65 2.06 -4.31 -22.35
CA GLN A 65 1.86 -2.99 -22.97
C GLN A 65 1.85 -1.85 -21.93
N VAL A 66 1.60 -2.17 -20.66
CA VAL A 66 1.64 -1.22 -19.53
C VAL A 66 2.24 -1.90 -18.30
N VAL A 67 2.94 -1.13 -17.48
CA VAL A 67 3.37 -1.55 -16.15
C VAL A 67 2.60 -0.79 -15.08
N ALA A 68 1.99 -1.50 -14.12
CA ALA A 68 1.25 -0.92 -13.02
C ALA A 68 2.03 -1.11 -11.70
N HIS A 69 2.43 0.00 -11.07
CA HIS A 69 3.16 0.01 -9.81
C HIS A 69 2.20 0.27 -8.65
N ARG A 70 2.19 -0.62 -7.65
CA ARG A 70 1.51 -0.33 -6.38
C ARG A 70 2.33 0.67 -5.58
N ILE A 71 1.71 1.79 -5.23
CA ILE A 71 2.26 2.81 -4.34
C ILE A 71 1.41 2.85 -3.06
N VAL A 72 2.05 2.73 -1.90
CA VAL A 72 1.32 2.66 -0.62
C VAL A 72 0.61 3.99 -0.33
N HIS A 73 1.26 5.12 -0.56
CA HIS A 73 0.74 6.44 -0.17
C HIS A 73 0.65 7.39 -1.37
N GLY A 74 -0.56 7.88 -1.69
CA GLY A 74 -0.82 8.87 -2.75
C GLY A 74 -0.91 10.31 -2.24
N GLY A 75 -0.88 10.50 -0.92
CA GLY A 75 -1.07 11.81 -0.30
C GLY A 75 -2.46 12.35 -0.62
N GLU A 76 -2.60 13.67 -0.61
CA GLU A 76 -3.90 14.29 -0.90
C GLU A 76 -4.20 14.41 -2.39
N ARG A 77 -3.15 14.38 -3.22
CA ARG A 77 -3.20 14.71 -4.65
C ARG A 77 -3.54 13.50 -5.51
N PHE A 78 -2.94 12.33 -5.23
CA PHE A 78 -3.13 11.15 -6.06
C PHE A 78 -4.30 10.30 -5.56
N ARG A 79 -5.50 10.64 -6.05
CA ARG A 79 -6.78 10.01 -5.67
C ARG A 79 -7.28 8.97 -6.68
N THR A 80 -6.59 8.85 -7.80
CA THR A 80 -6.87 7.89 -8.88
C THR A 80 -5.55 7.39 -9.45
N PRO A 81 -5.53 6.27 -10.20
CA PRO A 81 -4.34 5.86 -10.94
C PRO A 81 -3.86 6.97 -11.87
N VAL A 82 -2.54 7.13 -12.01
CA VAL A 82 -1.92 8.15 -12.89
C VAL A 82 -0.78 7.56 -13.69
N PHE A 83 -0.61 8.00 -14.93
CA PHE A 83 0.60 7.68 -15.70
C PHE A 83 1.83 8.34 -15.06
N ILE A 84 2.93 7.61 -15.02
CA ILE A 84 4.19 8.08 -14.44
C ILE A 84 5.00 8.77 -15.53
N ASN A 85 5.11 10.08 -15.43
CA ASN A 85 6.10 10.91 -16.14
C ASN A 85 7.12 11.47 -15.11
N ASP A 86 8.08 12.28 -15.56
CA ASP A 86 9.12 12.84 -14.68
C ASP A 86 8.54 13.71 -13.55
N GLU A 87 7.50 14.49 -13.85
CA GLU A 87 6.82 15.31 -12.86
C GLU A 87 6.13 14.45 -11.79
N VAL A 88 5.38 13.42 -12.19
CA VAL A 88 4.72 12.49 -11.29
C VAL A 88 5.76 11.74 -10.45
N ARG A 89 6.83 11.23 -11.07
CA ARG A 89 7.93 10.55 -10.34
C ARG A 89 8.55 11.47 -9.28
N SER A 90 8.82 12.73 -9.62
CA SER A 90 9.35 13.71 -8.67
C SER A 90 8.39 13.97 -7.50
N ARG A 91 7.11 14.18 -7.81
CA ARG A 91 6.06 14.38 -6.79
C ARG A 91 5.89 13.16 -5.87
N LEU A 92 5.98 11.94 -6.42
CA LEU A 92 5.97 10.72 -5.62
C LEU A 92 7.18 10.65 -4.67
N GLY A 93 8.36 11.11 -5.12
CA GLY A 93 9.55 11.25 -4.27
C GLY A 93 9.31 12.11 -3.03
N ASN A 94 8.57 13.21 -3.18
CA ASN A 94 8.21 14.10 -2.06
C ASN A 94 7.25 13.45 -1.06
N LEU A 95 6.55 12.38 -1.42
CA LEU A 95 5.72 11.60 -0.49
C LEU A 95 6.54 10.63 0.36
N GLY A 96 7.87 10.58 0.20
CA GLY A 96 8.75 9.75 1.02
C GLY A 96 8.61 10.01 2.51
N ALA A 97 8.33 11.25 2.93
CA ALA A 97 8.10 11.58 4.34
C ALA A 97 6.84 10.92 4.92
N LEU A 98 5.81 10.64 4.11
CA LEU A 98 4.56 10.02 4.55
C LEU A 98 4.64 8.49 4.61
N ALA A 99 5.56 7.89 3.85
CA ALA A 99 5.75 6.44 3.81
C ALA A 99 7.24 6.09 3.58
N PRO A 100 8.12 6.39 4.56
CA PRO A 100 9.57 6.29 4.40
C PRO A 100 10.06 4.88 4.12
N LEU A 101 9.34 3.86 4.61
CA LEU A 101 9.67 2.44 4.41
C LEU A 101 9.16 1.87 3.07
N HIS A 102 8.31 2.59 2.34
CA HIS A 102 7.62 2.04 1.16
C HIS A 102 7.91 2.83 -0.12
N THR A 103 7.83 4.15 -0.05
CA THR A 103 7.95 5.01 -1.24
C THR A 103 9.32 4.89 -1.92
N PRO A 104 10.47 4.94 -1.20
CA PRO A 104 11.77 4.85 -1.86
C PRO A 104 11.96 3.56 -2.66
N GLN A 105 11.61 2.41 -2.07
CA GLN A 105 11.73 1.11 -2.72
C GLN A 105 10.83 1.02 -3.97
N ALA A 106 9.59 1.51 -3.88
CA ALA A 106 8.68 1.53 -5.02
C ALA A 106 9.23 2.39 -6.18
N LEU A 107 9.85 3.54 -5.88
CA LEU A 107 10.45 4.41 -6.88
C LEU A 107 11.71 3.81 -7.51
N THR A 108 12.54 3.09 -6.76
CA THR A 108 13.65 2.33 -7.35
C THR A 108 13.15 1.35 -8.41
N LEU A 109 12.03 0.67 -8.18
CA LEU A 109 11.47 -0.26 -9.17
C LEU A 109 10.83 0.46 -10.36
N VAL A 110 10.20 1.63 -10.15
CA VAL A 110 9.73 2.50 -11.25
C VAL A 110 10.90 2.87 -12.16
N ASP A 111 11.96 3.41 -11.57
CA ASP A 111 13.16 3.84 -12.31
C ASP A 111 13.79 2.63 -13.04
N ARG A 112 13.85 1.46 -12.39
CA ARG A 112 14.34 0.22 -13.03
C ARG A 112 13.49 -0.25 -14.21
N VAL A 113 12.16 -0.16 -14.12
CA VAL A 113 11.30 -0.48 -15.27
C VAL A 113 11.52 0.50 -16.42
N ARG A 114 11.80 1.79 -16.15
CA ARG A 114 12.08 2.78 -17.21
C ARG A 114 13.34 2.40 -18.01
N GLU A 115 14.34 1.83 -17.34
CA GLU A 115 15.57 1.35 -17.99
C GLU A 115 15.32 0.08 -18.83
N LEU A 116 14.53 -0.86 -18.31
CA LEU A 116 14.33 -2.17 -18.92
C LEU A 116 13.26 -2.20 -20.02
N LEU A 117 12.25 -1.33 -19.92
CA LEU A 117 11.11 -1.24 -20.82
C LEU A 117 10.85 0.24 -21.19
N PRO A 118 11.79 0.92 -21.87
CA PRO A 118 11.75 2.38 -22.08
C PRO A 118 10.51 2.86 -22.85
N ASP A 119 9.98 2.04 -23.75
CA ASP A 119 8.81 2.37 -24.57
C ASP A 119 7.47 1.97 -23.93
N THR A 120 7.49 1.38 -22.73
CA THR A 120 6.28 0.89 -22.06
C THR A 120 5.77 1.92 -21.05
N ALA A 121 4.51 2.34 -21.21
CA ALA A 121 3.88 3.27 -20.28
C ALA A 121 3.74 2.67 -18.88
N GLN A 122 4.05 3.47 -17.86
CA GLN A 122 3.94 3.06 -16.46
C GLN A 122 2.81 3.83 -15.76
N VAL A 123 2.09 3.16 -14.87
CA VAL A 123 0.97 3.71 -14.10
C VAL A 123 1.23 3.49 -12.62
N ALA A 124 1.11 4.54 -11.81
CA ALA A 124 1.09 4.45 -10.36
C ALA A 124 -0.34 4.23 -9.87
N VAL A 125 -0.52 3.25 -8.99
CA VAL A 125 -1.82 2.85 -8.43
C VAL A 125 -1.73 2.84 -6.91
N PHE A 126 -2.63 3.56 -6.22
CA PHE A 126 -2.43 3.92 -4.81
C PHE A 126 -3.35 3.17 -3.86
N ASP A 127 -2.81 2.64 -2.77
CA ASP A 127 -3.64 2.04 -1.70
C ASP A 127 -4.56 3.07 -1.04
N THR A 128 -4.14 4.32 -0.94
CA THR A 128 -4.95 5.42 -0.37
C THR A 128 -6.08 5.92 -1.28
N ALA A 129 -6.06 5.61 -2.59
CA ALA A 129 -6.95 6.23 -3.56
C ALA A 129 -8.44 5.92 -3.31
N PHE A 130 -8.77 4.66 -2.99
CA PHE A 130 -10.16 4.25 -2.74
C PHE A 130 -10.80 5.00 -1.55
N HIS A 131 -9.97 5.35 -0.56
CA HIS A 131 -10.36 6.07 0.65
C HIS A 131 -10.40 7.59 0.45
N ALA A 132 -10.11 8.11 -0.74
CA ALA A 132 -10.25 9.53 -1.04
C ALA A 132 -11.72 10.03 -0.93
N THR A 133 -12.68 9.10 -0.89
CA THR A 133 -14.11 9.32 -0.69
C THR A 133 -14.52 9.44 0.78
N LEU A 134 -13.60 9.22 1.75
CA LEU A 134 -13.90 9.33 3.18
C LEU A 134 -14.51 10.71 3.51
N PRO A 135 -15.68 10.77 4.17
CA PRO A 135 -16.28 12.02 4.61
C PRO A 135 -15.42 12.68 5.70
N LEU A 136 -15.62 13.99 5.95
CA LEU A 136 -14.84 14.74 6.93
C LEU A 136 -14.84 14.11 8.33
N ARG A 137 -15.98 13.53 8.75
CA ARG A 137 -16.12 12.86 10.05
C ARG A 137 -15.17 11.65 10.24
N ALA A 138 -14.84 10.95 9.16
CA ALA A 138 -13.97 9.77 9.17
C ALA A 138 -12.51 10.16 8.90
N ARG A 139 -12.32 11.28 8.20
CA ARG A 139 -11.01 11.76 7.73
C ARG A 139 -10.25 12.58 8.77
N ARG A 140 -10.95 13.32 9.63
CA ARG A 140 -10.34 14.26 10.59
C ARG A 140 -10.16 13.61 11.95
N TYR A 141 -8.96 13.74 12.52
CA TYR A 141 -8.76 13.52 13.95
C TYR A 141 -9.30 14.72 14.73
N ALA A 142 -9.69 14.50 15.99
CA ALA A 142 -10.21 15.53 16.89
C ALA A 142 -9.09 16.45 17.42
N LEU A 143 -8.41 17.13 16.50
CA LEU A 143 -7.33 18.08 16.75
C LEU A 143 -7.68 19.45 16.12
N PRO A 144 -7.04 20.55 16.55
CA PRO A 144 -7.24 21.86 15.93
C PRO A 144 -7.00 21.79 14.41
N SER A 145 -7.97 22.26 13.61
CA SER A 145 -7.93 22.07 12.15
C SER A 145 -6.70 22.70 11.50
N LYS A 146 -6.27 23.88 11.97
CA LYS A 146 -5.06 24.55 11.48
C LYS A 146 -3.80 23.69 11.68
N LEU A 147 -3.66 23.06 12.85
CA LEU A 147 -2.55 22.15 13.15
C LEU A 147 -2.57 20.94 12.20
N CYS A 148 -3.75 20.36 11.98
CA CYS A 148 -3.90 19.25 11.04
C CYS A 148 -3.52 19.62 9.61
N GLU A 149 -3.91 20.81 9.15
CA GLU A 149 -3.62 21.29 7.79
C GLU A 149 -2.11 21.56 7.61
N GLU A 150 -1.49 22.26 8.55
CA GLU A 150 -0.05 22.58 8.51
C GLU A 150 0.84 21.32 8.60
N ALA A 151 0.45 20.35 9.43
CA ALA A 151 1.20 19.11 9.63
C ALA A 151 0.77 17.95 8.71
N GLY A 152 -0.25 18.14 7.86
CA GLY A 152 -0.79 17.09 7.01
C GLY A 152 -1.42 15.91 7.77
N ILE A 153 -1.89 16.13 9.00
CA ILE A 153 -2.44 15.10 9.89
C ILE A 153 -3.91 14.83 9.54
N ARG A 154 -4.18 13.62 9.06
CA ARG A 154 -5.51 13.13 8.69
C ARG A 154 -5.50 11.62 8.49
N ARG A 155 -6.67 10.99 8.50
CA ARG A 155 -6.83 9.61 8.05
C ARG A 155 -6.70 9.55 6.52
N PHE A 156 -5.81 8.69 6.04
CA PHE A 156 -5.67 8.34 4.63
C PHE A 156 -6.34 7.00 4.32
N GLY A 157 -6.13 5.98 5.17
CA GLY A 157 -6.59 4.61 4.90
C GLY A 157 -5.72 3.89 3.87
N PHE A 158 -5.60 2.56 4.00
CA PHE A 158 -4.76 1.74 3.12
C PHE A 158 -5.47 0.43 2.76
N HIS A 159 -4.81 -0.42 1.96
CA HIS A 159 -5.41 -1.58 1.32
C HIS A 159 -6.60 -1.23 0.42
N GLY A 160 -6.70 0.01 -0.04
CA GLY A 160 -7.81 0.47 -0.89
C GLY A 160 -7.94 -0.30 -2.19
N LEU A 161 -6.83 -0.78 -2.78
CA LEU A 161 -6.89 -1.66 -3.95
C LEU A 161 -7.59 -2.98 -3.65
N SER A 162 -7.33 -3.57 -2.47
CA SER A 162 -8.00 -4.79 -2.05
C SER A 162 -9.46 -4.55 -1.69
N HIS A 163 -9.76 -3.49 -0.93
CA HIS A 163 -11.13 -3.18 -0.54
C HIS A 163 -12.01 -2.82 -1.75
N HIS A 164 -11.47 -2.07 -2.70
CA HIS A 164 -12.15 -1.77 -3.96
C HIS A 164 -12.41 -3.05 -4.77
N HIS A 165 -11.40 -3.89 -4.94
CA HIS A 165 -11.55 -5.18 -5.63
C HIS A 165 -12.62 -6.06 -4.97
N VAL A 166 -12.64 -6.15 -3.64
CA VAL A 166 -13.65 -6.93 -2.90
C VAL A 166 -15.04 -6.37 -3.13
N ALA A 167 -15.23 -5.04 -3.12
CA ALA A 167 -16.52 -4.43 -3.40
C ALA A 167 -17.04 -4.82 -4.79
N ASP A 168 -16.19 -4.76 -5.82
CA ASP A 168 -16.53 -5.14 -7.20
C ASP A 168 -16.77 -6.65 -7.35
N ALA A 169 -15.98 -7.48 -6.66
CA ALA A 169 -16.13 -8.93 -6.68
C ALA A 169 -17.46 -9.35 -6.03
N VAL A 170 -17.80 -8.77 -4.86
CA VAL A 170 -19.08 -9.02 -4.18
C VAL A 170 -20.24 -8.56 -5.04
N ALA A 171 -20.18 -7.35 -5.62
CA ALA A 171 -21.20 -6.82 -6.51
C ALA A 171 -21.51 -7.76 -7.69
N ARG A 172 -20.45 -8.29 -8.33
CA ARG A 172 -20.58 -9.28 -9.41
C ARG A 172 -21.17 -10.60 -8.91
N PHE A 173 -20.67 -11.11 -7.79
CA PHE A 173 -21.11 -12.39 -7.21
C PHE A 173 -22.61 -12.39 -6.90
N ILE A 174 -23.10 -11.34 -6.24
CA ILE A 174 -24.52 -11.22 -5.90
C ILE A 174 -25.38 -10.60 -7.03
N ARG A 175 -24.76 -10.30 -8.17
CA ARG A 175 -25.40 -9.73 -9.37
C ARG A 175 -26.16 -8.44 -9.11
N ARG A 176 -25.58 -7.55 -8.30
CA ARG A 176 -26.13 -6.22 -8.00
C ARG A 176 -25.08 -5.14 -8.22
N PRO A 177 -25.45 -3.94 -8.70
CA PRO A 177 -24.50 -2.84 -8.80
C PRO A 177 -23.90 -2.50 -7.44
N ALA A 178 -22.59 -2.25 -7.37
CA ALA A 178 -21.88 -1.86 -6.14
C ALA A 178 -22.52 -0.64 -5.47
N ARG A 179 -23.03 0.32 -6.27
CA ARG A 179 -23.78 1.50 -5.82
C ARG A 179 -25.07 1.19 -5.04
N SER A 180 -25.56 -0.04 -5.07
CA SER A 180 -26.77 -0.46 -4.36
C SER A 180 -26.47 -1.22 -3.05
N LEU A 181 -25.19 -1.34 -2.68
CA LEU A 181 -24.73 -2.20 -1.59
C LEU A 181 -24.14 -1.38 -0.44
N LYS A 182 -24.21 -1.97 0.74
CA LYS A 182 -23.44 -1.59 1.92
C LYS A 182 -22.62 -2.82 2.34
N ILE A 183 -21.31 -2.68 2.38
CA ILE A 183 -20.37 -3.78 2.55
C ILE A 183 -19.39 -3.41 3.67
N ILE A 184 -19.17 -4.32 4.61
CA ILE A 184 -18.01 -4.29 5.49
C ILE A 184 -16.97 -5.23 4.89
N SER A 185 -15.84 -4.66 4.46
CA SER A 185 -14.73 -5.42 3.87
C SER A 185 -13.63 -5.59 4.91
N CYS A 186 -13.29 -6.85 5.22
CA CYS A 186 -12.22 -7.20 6.14
C CYS A 186 -11.02 -7.74 5.35
N HIS A 187 -9.94 -6.95 5.26
CA HIS A 187 -8.67 -7.39 4.70
C HIS A 187 -7.80 -7.90 5.86
N LEU A 188 -7.69 -9.22 6.02
CA LEU A 188 -6.99 -9.84 7.13
C LEU A 188 -5.76 -10.60 6.60
N GLY A 189 -4.58 -10.01 6.82
CA GLY A 189 -3.29 -10.61 6.51
C GLY A 189 -2.24 -10.12 7.50
N ASN A 190 -0.96 -10.18 7.13
CA ASN A 190 0.11 -9.69 8.00
C ASN A 190 -0.07 -8.20 8.36
N GLY A 191 -0.56 -7.39 7.42
CA GLY A 191 -1.24 -6.13 7.70
C GLY A 191 -2.75 -6.32 7.58
N ALA A 192 -3.52 -5.73 8.49
CA ALA A 192 -4.97 -5.93 8.56
C ALA A 192 -5.75 -4.62 8.62
N SER A 193 -6.85 -4.52 7.87
CA SER A 193 -7.75 -3.36 7.90
C SER A 193 -9.20 -3.73 7.63
N ILE A 194 -10.12 -2.91 8.16
CA ILE A 194 -11.55 -3.01 7.88
C ILE A 194 -11.98 -1.71 7.20
N THR A 195 -12.86 -1.82 6.20
CA THR A 195 -13.43 -0.66 5.50
C THR A 195 -14.94 -0.80 5.38
N ALA A 196 -15.67 0.24 5.77
CA ALA A 196 -17.08 0.39 5.48
C ALA A 196 -17.25 1.01 4.09
N ILE A 197 -17.94 0.29 3.21
CA ILE A 197 -18.16 0.68 1.82
C ILE A 197 -19.66 0.89 1.64
N GLU A 198 -20.08 2.12 1.40
CA GLU A 198 -21.47 2.46 1.12
C GLU A 198 -21.58 2.94 -0.31
N HIS A 199 -22.48 2.33 -1.08
CA HIS A 199 -22.76 2.74 -2.46
C HIS A 199 -21.51 2.78 -3.36
N GLY A 200 -20.58 1.85 -3.13
CA GLY A 200 -19.31 1.75 -3.87
C GLY A 200 -18.22 2.72 -3.41
N ALA A 201 -18.47 3.55 -2.39
CA ALA A 201 -17.50 4.49 -1.84
C ALA A 201 -17.03 4.07 -0.44
N SER A 202 -15.74 4.29 -0.14
CA SER A 202 -15.20 4.11 1.20
C SER A 202 -15.71 5.22 2.12
N THR A 203 -16.45 4.86 3.16
CA THR A 203 -17.05 5.81 4.11
C THR A 203 -16.42 5.76 5.50
N GLU A 204 -15.75 4.66 5.84
CA GLU A 204 -14.91 4.52 7.04
C GLU A 204 -13.80 3.49 6.79
N THR A 205 -12.65 3.63 7.44
CA THR A 205 -11.58 2.62 7.38
C THR A 205 -10.72 2.63 8.64
N SER A 206 -10.29 1.46 9.09
CA SER A 206 -9.60 1.31 10.38
C SER A 206 -8.21 1.92 10.40
N MET A 207 -7.46 1.83 9.29
CA MET A 207 -6.12 2.42 9.23
C MET A 207 -6.17 3.94 9.09
N GLY A 208 -5.15 4.58 9.63
CA GLY A 208 -5.10 6.00 9.93
C GLY A 208 -4.39 6.86 8.91
N MET A 209 -3.65 7.83 9.44
CA MET A 209 -2.57 8.54 8.74
C MET A 209 -1.51 7.56 8.23
N THR A 210 -1.24 6.51 9.01
CA THR A 210 -0.29 5.45 8.67
C THR A 210 -0.97 4.08 8.78
N PRO A 211 -0.36 3.01 8.23
CA PRO A 211 -0.86 1.64 8.38
C PRO A 211 -0.72 1.06 9.81
N LEU A 212 -0.36 1.87 10.81
CA LEU A 212 -0.19 1.42 12.20
C LEU A 212 -1.51 1.39 12.97
N GLU A 213 -2.41 2.36 12.74
CA GLU A 213 -3.71 2.45 13.43
C GLU A 213 -4.67 1.33 13.02
N GLY A 214 -5.58 0.97 13.92
CA GLY A 214 -6.68 0.05 13.70
C GLY A 214 -6.44 -1.31 14.33
N LEU A 215 -6.55 -2.36 13.53
CA LEU A 215 -6.49 -3.74 14.02
C LEU A 215 -5.11 -4.10 14.57
N VAL A 216 -5.08 -5.07 15.47
CA VAL A 216 -3.88 -5.87 15.76
C VAL A 216 -3.44 -6.58 14.49
N MET A 217 -2.14 -6.61 14.21
CA MET A 217 -1.57 -7.18 12.99
C MET A 217 -0.42 -8.14 13.31
N GLY A 218 0.28 -8.67 12.29
CA GLY A 218 1.37 -9.62 12.49
C GLY A 218 2.49 -9.06 13.38
N THR A 219 3.01 -7.88 13.04
CA THR A 219 4.08 -7.21 13.80
C THR A 219 3.75 -5.80 14.26
N ARG A 220 2.57 -5.28 13.88
CA ARG A 220 2.13 -3.93 14.23
C ARG A 220 1.17 -3.96 15.40
N ALA A 221 1.29 -2.96 16.27
CA ALA A 221 0.48 -2.87 17.48
C ALA A 221 -1.02 -2.73 17.20
N GLY A 222 -1.40 -1.94 16.19
CA GLY A 222 -2.79 -1.47 16.05
C GLY A 222 -3.09 -0.33 17.00
N ASP A 223 -4.36 -0.21 17.38
CA ASP A 223 -4.83 0.81 18.32
C ASP A 223 -4.21 0.62 19.72
N LEU A 224 -3.68 1.72 20.25
CA LEU A 224 -3.15 1.85 21.60
C LEU A 224 -3.56 3.21 22.18
N ASP A 225 -3.63 3.28 23.51
CA ASP A 225 -3.79 4.56 24.20
C ASP A 225 -2.56 5.47 23.97
N PRO A 226 -2.73 6.70 23.43
CA PRO A 226 -1.65 7.67 23.32
C PRO A 226 -0.95 7.96 24.67
N GLY A 227 -1.66 7.88 25.80
CA GLY A 227 -1.09 8.02 27.15
C GLY A 227 -0.08 6.93 27.49
N ALA A 228 -0.31 5.69 27.05
CA ALA A 228 0.63 4.59 27.20
C ALA A 228 1.91 4.84 26.39
N LEU A 229 1.79 5.36 25.15
CA LEU A 229 2.94 5.73 24.32
C LEU A 229 3.79 6.83 24.96
N LEU A 230 3.14 7.88 25.51
CA LEU A 230 3.82 8.94 26.23
C LEU A 230 4.53 8.42 27.50
N THR A 231 3.93 7.45 28.18
CA THR A 231 4.52 6.82 29.36
C THR A 231 5.79 6.05 29.00
N LEU A 232 5.78 5.29 27.90
CA LEU A 232 6.98 4.59 27.39
C LEU A 232 8.10 5.57 27.04
N LEU A 233 7.79 6.68 26.37
CA LEU A 233 8.79 7.71 26.05
C LEU A 233 9.37 8.35 27.33
N ARG A 234 8.50 8.74 28.28
CA ARG A 234 8.94 9.36 29.55
C ARG A 234 9.76 8.43 30.43
N SER A 235 9.57 7.12 30.30
CA SER A 235 10.35 6.12 31.04
C SER A 235 11.82 6.06 30.61
N GLY A 236 12.18 6.67 29.47
CA GLY A 236 13.53 6.64 28.92
C GLY A 236 13.91 5.30 28.27
N ARG A 237 12.97 4.32 28.21
CA ARG A 237 13.21 3.00 27.60
C ARG A 237 13.28 3.02 26.07
N PHE A 238 12.69 4.06 25.45
CA PHE A 238 12.65 4.23 24.01
C PHE A 238 12.92 5.69 23.65
N SER A 239 13.75 5.91 22.65
CA SER A 239 13.67 7.10 21.81
C SER A 239 12.42 7.07 20.92
N ILE A 240 12.06 8.20 20.33
CA ILE A 240 10.93 8.30 19.38
C ILE A 240 11.10 7.29 18.23
N LYS A 241 12.30 7.20 17.66
CA LYS A 241 12.60 6.31 16.54
C LYS A 241 12.53 4.83 16.93
N GLU A 242 13.02 4.48 18.12
CA GLU A 242 12.93 3.10 18.61
C GLU A 242 11.49 2.69 18.91
N LEU A 243 10.68 3.59 19.48
CA LEU A 243 9.27 3.33 19.71
C LEU A 243 8.51 3.14 18.39
N GLU A 244 8.74 4.02 17.41
CA GLU A 244 8.14 3.89 16.07
C GLU A 244 8.49 2.55 15.40
N SER A 245 9.77 2.14 15.46
CA SER A 245 10.24 0.87 14.93
C SER A 245 9.59 -0.31 15.66
N PHE A 246 9.57 -0.27 17.00
CA PHE A 246 8.96 -1.29 17.85
C PHE A 246 7.47 -1.48 17.53
N LEU A 247 6.72 -0.38 17.43
CA LEU A 247 5.29 -0.41 17.12
C LEU A 247 4.98 -0.99 15.73
N ASN A 248 5.92 -0.94 14.78
CA ASN A 248 5.74 -1.48 13.43
C ASN A 248 6.26 -2.93 13.26
N THR A 249 7.27 -3.35 14.02
CA THR A 249 8.04 -4.59 13.73
C THR A 249 8.22 -5.52 14.93
N GLY A 250 8.01 -5.03 16.16
CA GLY A 250 8.19 -5.76 17.41
C GLY A 250 6.91 -5.95 18.22
N ALA A 251 5.79 -5.39 17.79
CA ALA A 251 4.50 -5.45 18.47
C ALA A 251 3.56 -6.46 17.76
N GLY A 252 2.24 -6.28 17.90
CA GLY A 252 1.25 -7.15 17.28
C GLY A 252 1.29 -8.58 17.80
N LEU A 253 0.87 -9.54 16.97
CA LEU A 253 0.94 -10.97 17.29
C LEU A 253 2.36 -11.37 17.71
N LYS A 254 3.38 -10.94 16.98
CA LYS A 254 4.78 -11.21 17.30
C LYS A 254 5.17 -10.75 18.70
N GLY A 255 4.78 -9.53 19.08
CA GLY A 255 5.07 -9.01 20.41
C GLY A 255 4.32 -9.73 21.54
N MET A 256 3.12 -10.25 21.25
CA MET A 256 2.28 -10.95 22.24
C MET A 256 2.61 -12.44 22.38
N THR A 257 2.97 -13.11 21.28
CA THR A 257 3.07 -14.57 21.22
C THR A 257 4.45 -15.07 20.78
N GLY A 258 5.34 -14.18 20.33
CA GLY A 258 6.65 -14.54 19.76
C GLY A 258 6.60 -14.98 18.30
N THR A 259 5.43 -15.07 17.67
CA THR A 259 5.24 -15.46 16.26
C THR A 259 4.25 -14.55 15.54
N THR A 260 4.36 -14.49 14.20
CA THR A 260 3.41 -13.75 13.33
C THR A 260 2.30 -14.64 12.75
N GLU A 261 2.29 -15.92 13.11
CA GLU A 261 1.32 -16.93 12.66
C GLU A 261 0.25 -17.21 13.71
#